data_AF-A0A061J3V4-F1
#
_entry.id   AF-A0A061J3V4-F1
#
_cell.length_a   1.000
_cell.length_b   1.000
_cell.length_c   1.000
_cell.angle_alpha   90.00
_cell.angle_beta   90.00
_cell.angle_gamma   90.00
#
_symmetry.space_group_name_H-M   'P 1'
#
loop_
_entity.id
_entity.type
_entity.pdbx_description
1 polymer ?
#
loop_
_entity_poly.entity_id
_entity_poly.type
_entity_poly.pdbx_seq_one_letter_code
_entity_poly.pdbx_strand_id
1 'polypeptide(L)'
;MQEEAVRAALESGAWREKKDPKSGRTYYINAQTHVSVWNLAKELAKPQQRQTSAEEATLSKLKSLQSLGAERQAQAKQWQAEEEALMQRVTELEREKARLESEITIMRGSTEVEATALQEEQKRLQDAKQSLEVVVSEELRKREEKTAELHQLQARLAKLRQERQEELAVFESLRKRLEKLREEHAEVLAELRHEEVVEESLQDELQREERELKDALREEARLKEFLKLREAEVDRMKAELKSVCQRRAAQQQQHQRLAEEVTASAMGAAEDTVGESSVSSSPLLSRLQREVATQKRNLQRLRKQQRLGAEAEWMDAESADLRRFTALTEREVQRLARFLGELSDQTRAVTPLLEAIKREVRQLEEEEEELQWK
;
A
#
# COMPACT_ATOMS: atom_id res chain seq x y z
N MET A 1 94.86 -51.97 -123.31
CA MET A 1 93.68 -52.85 -123.16
C MET A 1 92.37 -52.08 -123.15
N GLN A 2 92.10 -51.15 -122.23
CA GLN A 2 90.87 -50.33 -122.28
C GLN A 2 90.77 -49.49 -123.58
N GLU A 3 91.90 -49.05 -124.13
CA GLU A 3 91.96 -48.24 -125.36
C GLU A 3 91.64 -49.02 -126.65
N GLU A 4 91.92 -50.33 -126.72
CA GLU A 4 91.57 -51.15 -127.90
C GLU A 4 90.07 -51.46 -127.96
N ALA A 5 89.44 -51.72 -126.81
CA ALA A 5 87.99 -51.96 -126.72
C ALA A 5 87.19 -50.72 -127.17
N VAL A 6 87.68 -49.53 -126.83
CA VAL A 6 87.12 -48.26 -127.32
C VAL A 6 87.28 -48.13 -128.83
N ARG A 7 88.43 -48.51 -129.39
CA ARG A 7 88.66 -48.51 -130.85
C ARG A 7 87.72 -49.47 -131.60
N ALA A 8 87.53 -50.70 -131.11
CA ALA A 8 86.64 -51.69 -131.74
C ALA A 8 85.17 -51.25 -131.72
N ALA A 9 84.70 -50.65 -130.63
CA ALA A 9 83.34 -50.14 -130.54
C ALA A 9 83.05 -48.97 -131.50
N LEU A 10 84.04 -48.13 -131.77
CA LEU A 10 83.96 -47.03 -132.75
C LEU A 10 83.99 -47.54 -134.19
N GLU A 11 84.77 -48.59 -134.49
CA GLU A 11 84.75 -49.25 -135.81
C GLU A 11 83.43 -49.97 -136.11
N SER A 12 82.74 -50.50 -135.08
CA SER A 12 81.42 -51.13 -135.23
C SER A 12 80.27 -50.15 -135.56
N GLY A 13 80.49 -48.84 -135.48
CA GLY A 13 79.49 -47.80 -135.77
C GLY A 13 78.36 -47.64 -134.73
N ALA A 14 78.35 -48.43 -133.66
CA ALA A 14 77.33 -48.35 -132.59
C ALA A 14 77.44 -47.09 -131.72
N TRP A 15 78.65 -46.50 -131.63
CA TRP A 15 78.93 -45.29 -130.87
C TRP A 15 79.56 -44.22 -131.77
N ARG A 16 79.16 -42.95 -131.59
CA ARG A 16 79.71 -41.79 -132.30
C ARG A 16 80.38 -40.85 -131.32
N GLU A 17 81.59 -40.41 -131.65
CA GLU A 17 82.32 -39.42 -130.88
C GLU A 17 81.89 -38.00 -131.28
N LYS A 18 81.59 -37.15 -130.29
CA LYS A 18 81.29 -35.72 -130.47
C LYS A 18 82.09 -34.88 -129.48
N LYS A 19 82.48 -33.68 -129.91
CA LYS A 19 83.14 -32.68 -129.06
C LYS A 19 82.15 -31.63 -128.58
N ASP A 20 82.17 -31.37 -127.27
CA ASP A 20 81.40 -30.29 -126.67
C ASP A 20 82.07 -28.92 -126.95
N PRO A 21 81.41 -28.00 -127.66
CA PRO A 21 82.01 -26.72 -128.08
C PRO A 21 82.40 -25.80 -126.92
N LYS A 22 81.89 -26.01 -125.70
CA LYS A 22 82.25 -25.19 -124.53
C LYS A 22 83.50 -25.67 -123.80
N SER A 23 83.79 -26.97 -123.82
CA SER A 23 84.86 -27.56 -123.01
C SER A 23 85.99 -28.19 -123.82
N GLY A 24 85.79 -28.40 -125.14
CA GLY A 24 86.74 -29.11 -125.98
C GLY A 24 86.91 -30.59 -125.62
N ARG A 25 86.14 -31.11 -124.65
CA ARG A 25 86.18 -32.51 -124.21
C ARG A 25 85.24 -33.36 -125.05
N THR A 26 85.66 -34.59 -125.29
CA THR A 26 84.94 -35.55 -126.11
C THR A 26 83.96 -36.38 -125.29
N TYR A 27 82.76 -36.57 -125.84
CA TYR A 27 81.76 -37.49 -125.32
C TYR A 27 81.25 -38.37 -126.46
N TYR A 28 80.79 -39.57 -126.11
CA TYR A 28 80.33 -40.58 -127.04
C TYR A 28 78.82 -40.70 -126.94
N ILE A 29 78.14 -40.76 -128.09
CA ILE A 29 76.69 -40.95 -128.19
C ILE A 29 76.43 -42.30 -128.83
N ASN A 30 75.63 -43.13 -128.19
CA ASN A 30 75.16 -44.38 -128.79
C ASN A 30 74.10 -44.07 -129.86
N ALA A 31 74.30 -44.56 -131.09
CA ALA A 31 73.39 -44.28 -132.21
C ALA A 31 72.03 -44.99 -132.07
N GLN A 32 71.92 -46.03 -131.24
CA GLN A 32 70.69 -46.80 -131.05
C GLN A 32 69.90 -46.36 -129.80
N THR A 33 70.57 -46.09 -128.69
CA THR A 33 69.90 -45.78 -127.41
C THR A 33 69.81 -44.28 -127.10
N HIS A 34 70.44 -43.43 -127.93
CA HIS A 34 70.56 -41.97 -127.74
C HIS A 34 71.21 -41.54 -126.41
N VAL A 35 71.83 -42.47 -125.68
CA VAL A 35 72.54 -42.18 -124.43
C VAL A 35 73.89 -41.54 -124.76
N SER A 36 74.24 -40.47 -124.03
CA SER A 36 75.52 -39.77 -124.14
C SER A 36 76.39 -40.01 -122.90
N VAL A 37 77.67 -40.32 -123.11
CA VAL A 37 78.60 -40.75 -122.05
C VAL A 37 79.96 -40.11 -122.29
N TRP A 38 80.57 -39.57 -121.24
CA TRP A 38 81.89 -38.93 -121.30
C TRP A 38 83.07 -39.91 -121.29
N ASN A 39 82.85 -41.16 -120.89
CA ASN A 39 83.89 -42.17 -120.75
C ASN A 39 83.39 -43.52 -121.28
N LEU A 40 83.56 -43.75 -122.59
CA LEU A 40 83.11 -44.98 -123.27
C LEU A 40 83.80 -46.23 -122.69
N ALA A 41 85.04 -46.11 -122.21
CA ALA A 41 85.75 -47.20 -121.55
C ALA A 41 85.07 -47.66 -120.25
N LYS A 42 84.36 -46.77 -119.54
CA LYS A 42 83.61 -47.14 -118.32
C LYS A 42 82.23 -47.76 -118.62
N GLU A 43 81.60 -47.45 -119.74
CA GLU A 43 80.29 -48.04 -120.11
C GLU A 43 80.42 -49.35 -120.91
N LEU A 44 81.50 -49.53 -121.70
CA LEU A 44 81.85 -50.85 -122.26
C LEU A 44 82.38 -51.83 -121.18
N ALA A 45 82.72 -51.31 -119.99
CA ALA A 45 83.25 -52.07 -118.85
C ALA A 45 82.19 -52.48 -117.81
N LYS A 46 80.89 -52.47 -118.15
CA LYS A 46 79.91 -53.24 -117.37
C LYS A 46 79.86 -54.68 -117.88
N PRO A 47 80.29 -55.70 -117.12
CA PRO A 47 79.78 -57.04 -117.33
C PRO A 47 78.44 -57.17 -116.60
N GLN A 48 77.41 -57.26 -117.41
CA GLN A 48 76.20 -58.05 -117.17
C GLN A 48 76.64 -59.52 -117.07
N GLN A 49 76.46 -60.17 -115.93
CA GLN A 49 76.73 -61.62 -115.79
C GLN A 49 75.46 -62.39 -115.42
N ARG A 50 75.00 -63.15 -116.43
CA ARG A 50 74.10 -64.29 -116.34
C ARG A 50 74.88 -65.53 -115.86
N GLN A 51 74.22 -66.31 -115.00
CA GLN A 51 74.12 -67.78 -114.97
C GLN A 51 75.37 -68.68 -114.85
N THR A 52 75.14 -69.79 -114.12
CA THR A 52 75.93 -71.03 -113.93
C THR A 52 77.10 -70.88 -112.95
N SER A 53 77.38 -71.78 -112.01
CA SER A 53 77.14 -73.22 -111.88
C SER A 53 76.94 -73.61 -110.40
N ALA A 54 76.36 -74.80 -110.20
CA ALA A 54 76.15 -75.42 -108.90
C ALA A 54 77.49 -75.67 -108.16
N GLU A 55 77.43 -75.61 -106.83
CA GLU A 55 78.40 -76.06 -105.81
C GLU A 55 79.25 -75.03 -105.02
N GLU A 56 79.30 -73.74 -105.39
CA GLU A 56 80.08 -72.74 -104.59
C GLU A 56 79.26 -71.62 -103.90
N ALA A 57 77.92 -71.67 -104.00
CA ALA A 57 76.99 -70.65 -103.46
C ALA A 57 76.67 -70.77 -101.95
N THR A 58 77.25 -71.73 -101.23
CA THR A 58 76.92 -72.02 -99.82
C THR A 58 77.73 -71.20 -98.82
N LEU A 59 78.93 -70.71 -99.15
CA LEU A 59 79.83 -70.06 -98.18
C LEU A 59 79.68 -68.53 -98.07
N SER A 60 79.26 -67.84 -99.14
CA SER A 60 79.10 -66.37 -99.14
C SER A 60 77.79 -65.90 -98.49
N LYS A 61 76.70 -66.65 -98.69
CA LYS A 61 75.39 -66.41 -98.06
C LYS A 61 75.43 -66.60 -96.54
N LEU A 62 76.38 -67.40 -96.05
CA LEU A 62 76.65 -67.62 -94.63
C LEU A 62 77.21 -66.38 -93.92
N LYS A 63 78.05 -65.57 -94.58
CA LYS A 63 78.71 -64.40 -93.96
C LYS A 63 77.79 -63.17 -93.86
N SER A 64 76.89 -62.93 -94.81
CA SER A 64 75.92 -61.82 -94.72
C SER A 64 74.74 -62.12 -93.78
N LEU A 65 74.38 -63.40 -93.62
CA LEU A 65 73.46 -63.83 -92.57
C LEU A 65 74.09 -63.72 -91.18
N GLN A 66 75.42 -63.88 -91.08
CA GLN A 66 76.16 -63.69 -89.83
C GLN A 66 76.23 -62.22 -89.39
N SER A 67 76.41 -61.24 -90.29
CA SER A 67 76.42 -59.82 -89.91
C SER A 67 75.04 -59.29 -89.51
N LEU A 68 73.97 -59.69 -90.22
CA LEU A 68 72.58 -59.41 -89.84
C LEU A 68 72.18 -60.13 -88.54
N GLY A 69 72.70 -61.33 -88.32
CA GLY A 69 72.56 -62.04 -87.05
C GLY A 69 73.24 -61.30 -85.90
N ALA A 70 74.44 -60.75 -86.12
CA ALA A 70 75.19 -59.98 -85.13
C ALA A 70 74.52 -58.62 -84.81
N GLU A 71 74.00 -57.89 -85.80
CA GLU A 71 73.25 -56.64 -85.59
C GLU A 71 71.93 -56.89 -84.84
N ARG A 72 71.19 -57.94 -85.19
CA ARG A 72 69.98 -58.33 -84.44
C ARG A 72 70.30 -58.80 -83.03
N GLN A 73 71.43 -59.47 -82.82
CA GLN A 73 71.91 -59.83 -81.48
C GLN A 73 72.34 -58.60 -80.67
N ALA A 74 72.97 -57.60 -81.30
CA ALA A 74 73.32 -56.34 -80.64
C ALA A 74 72.07 -55.51 -80.28
N GLN A 75 71.10 -55.43 -81.19
CA GLN A 75 69.80 -54.81 -80.92
C GLN A 75 69.03 -55.55 -79.82
N ALA A 76 69.01 -56.89 -79.83
CA ALA A 76 68.38 -57.66 -78.77
C ALA A 76 69.05 -57.42 -77.41
N LYS A 77 70.38 -57.31 -77.38
CA LYS A 77 71.13 -56.96 -76.16
C LYS A 77 70.87 -55.53 -75.68
N GLN A 78 70.74 -54.58 -76.61
CA GLN A 78 70.35 -53.21 -76.28
C GLN A 78 68.93 -53.17 -75.74
N TRP A 79 67.99 -53.89 -76.35
CA TRP A 79 66.64 -54.02 -75.83
C TRP A 79 66.58 -54.67 -74.47
N GLN A 80 67.36 -55.74 -74.25
CA GLN A 80 67.49 -56.37 -72.95
C GLN A 80 68.06 -55.41 -71.91
N ALA A 81 69.09 -54.64 -72.25
CA ALA A 81 69.66 -53.64 -71.34
C ALA A 81 68.69 -52.48 -71.05
N GLU A 82 67.92 -52.02 -72.04
CA GLU A 82 66.87 -51.01 -71.88
C GLU A 82 65.71 -51.54 -71.04
N GLU A 83 65.30 -52.78 -71.26
CA GLU A 83 64.26 -53.47 -70.49
C GLU A 83 64.72 -53.68 -69.05
N GLU A 84 65.96 -54.10 -68.82
CA GLU A 84 66.57 -54.20 -67.49
C GLU A 84 66.66 -52.83 -66.80
N ALA A 85 67.06 -51.77 -67.53
CA ALA A 85 67.12 -50.42 -66.98
C ALA A 85 65.72 -49.86 -66.64
N LEU A 86 64.72 -50.11 -67.48
CA LEU A 86 63.33 -49.77 -67.21
C LEU A 86 62.79 -50.55 -66.02
N MET A 87 63.09 -51.86 -65.93
CA MET A 87 62.71 -52.69 -64.80
C MET A 87 63.36 -52.18 -63.50
N GLN A 88 64.65 -51.81 -63.53
CA GLN A 88 65.31 -51.17 -62.39
C GLN A 88 64.60 -49.87 -61.99
N ARG A 89 64.28 -49.01 -62.96
CA ARG A 89 63.57 -47.75 -62.71
C ARG A 89 62.16 -47.97 -62.13
N VAL A 90 61.44 -48.98 -62.61
CA VAL A 90 60.15 -49.38 -62.05
C VAL A 90 60.32 -49.84 -60.60
N THR A 91 61.32 -50.67 -60.29
CA THR A 91 61.56 -51.09 -58.90
C THR A 91 61.97 -49.94 -57.98
N GLU A 92 62.68 -48.92 -58.49
CA GLU A 92 63.00 -47.71 -57.74
C GLU A 92 61.73 -46.90 -57.44
N LEU A 93 60.89 -46.66 -58.45
CA LEU A 93 59.64 -45.93 -58.30
C LEU A 93 58.66 -46.67 -57.38
N GLU A 94 58.63 -48.00 -57.40
CA GLU A 94 57.84 -48.80 -56.46
C GLU A 94 58.34 -48.64 -55.02
N ARG A 95 59.66 -48.61 -54.80
CA ARG A 95 60.24 -48.32 -53.48
C ARG A 95 59.94 -46.89 -53.03
N GLU A 96 60.04 -45.90 -53.92
CA GLU A 96 59.71 -44.51 -53.63
C GLU A 96 58.22 -44.33 -53.33
N LYS A 97 57.35 -44.96 -54.11
CA LYS A 97 55.90 -45.00 -53.87
C LYS A 97 55.61 -45.60 -52.49
N ALA A 98 56.20 -46.74 -52.15
CA ALA A 98 56.02 -47.36 -50.84
C ALA A 98 56.52 -46.46 -49.69
N ARG A 99 57.63 -45.73 -49.89
CA ARG A 99 58.13 -44.73 -48.92
C ARG A 99 57.12 -43.59 -48.73
N LEU A 100 56.66 -42.98 -49.82
CA LEU A 100 55.67 -41.90 -49.75
C LEU A 100 54.33 -42.37 -49.18
N GLU A 101 53.88 -43.58 -49.52
CA GLU A 101 52.69 -44.17 -48.92
C GLU A 101 52.85 -44.36 -47.41
N SER A 102 54.01 -44.82 -46.96
CA SER A 102 54.30 -44.92 -45.52
C SER A 102 54.32 -43.55 -44.83
N GLU A 103 54.92 -42.53 -45.47
CA GLU A 103 54.98 -41.16 -44.93
C GLU A 103 53.59 -40.53 -44.87
N ILE A 104 52.76 -40.68 -45.92
CA ILE A 104 51.37 -40.25 -45.94
C ILE A 104 50.58 -40.95 -44.84
N THR A 105 50.82 -42.24 -44.60
CA THR A 105 50.12 -43.00 -43.56
C THR A 105 50.48 -42.49 -42.17
N ILE A 106 51.77 -42.23 -41.91
CA ILE A 106 52.23 -41.64 -40.64
C ILE A 106 51.63 -40.25 -40.44
N MET A 107 51.69 -39.39 -41.46
CA MET A 107 51.13 -38.04 -41.39
C MET A 107 49.62 -38.05 -41.17
N ARG A 108 48.88 -38.89 -41.90
CA ARG A 108 47.43 -39.07 -41.69
C ARG A 108 47.13 -39.52 -40.27
N GLY A 109 47.86 -40.51 -39.76
CA GLY A 109 47.71 -40.95 -38.36
C GLY A 109 47.94 -39.81 -37.36
N SER A 110 48.97 -38.99 -37.55
CA SER A 110 49.21 -37.83 -36.68
C SER A 110 48.08 -36.79 -36.76
N THR A 111 47.58 -36.48 -37.96
CA THR A 111 46.47 -35.54 -38.14
C THR A 111 45.14 -36.07 -37.62
N GLU A 112 44.90 -37.38 -37.71
CA GLU A 112 43.70 -38.02 -37.16
C GLU A 112 43.72 -37.95 -35.63
N VAL A 113 44.88 -38.22 -34.99
CA VAL A 113 45.05 -38.08 -33.54
C VAL A 113 44.88 -36.64 -33.08
N GLU A 114 45.41 -35.67 -33.82
CA GLU A 114 45.18 -34.24 -33.53
C GLU A 114 43.70 -33.85 -33.70
N ALA A 115 43.03 -34.37 -34.73
CA ALA A 115 41.61 -34.10 -34.96
C ALA A 115 40.72 -34.70 -33.85
N THR A 116 41.02 -35.91 -33.38
CA THR A 116 40.29 -36.50 -32.25
C THR A 116 40.56 -35.74 -30.95
N ALA A 117 41.81 -35.32 -30.70
CA ALA A 117 42.14 -34.50 -29.54
C ALA A 117 41.39 -33.15 -29.55
N LEU A 118 41.29 -32.49 -30.70
CA LEU A 118 40.50 -31.26 -30.87
C LEU A 118 39.00 -31.49 -30.66
N GLN A 119 38.45 -32.62 -31.13
CA GLN A 119 37.06 -32.98 -30.88
C GLN A 119 36.78 -33.24 -29.40
N GLU A 120 37.69 -33.91 -28.70
CA GLU A 120 37.59 -34.13 -27.25
C GLU A 120 37.64 -32.81 -26.48
N GLU A 121 38.56 -31.90 -26.82
CA GLU A 121 38.63 -30.57 -26.23
C GLU A 121 37.38 -29.74 -26.54
N GLN A 122 36.86 -29.78 -27.78
CA GLN A 122 35.62 -29.12 -28.13
C GLN A 122 34.43 -29.65 -27.31
N LYS A 123 34.37 -30.97 -27.09
CA LYS A 123 33.35 -31.58 -26.23
C LYS A 123 33.51 -31.13 -24.78
N ARG A 124 34.74 -31.13 -24.24
CA ARG A 124 35.03 -30.63 -22.87
C ARG A 124 34.60 -29.18 -22.70
N LEU A 125 34.87 -28.33 -23.68
CA LEU A 125 34.46 -26.91 -23.66
C LEU A 125 32.93 -26.76 -23.74
N GLN A 126 32.24 -27.61 -24.51
CA GLN A 126 30.78 -27.61 -24.56
C GLN A 126 30.18 -28.05 -23.23
N ASP A 127 30.69 -29.13 -22.63
CA ASP A 127 30.25 -29.62 -21.32
C ASP A 127 30.51 -28.56 -20.23
N ALA A 128 31.68 -27.92 -20.25
CA ALA A 128 32.02 -26.82 -19.34
C ALA A 128 31.09 -25.61 -19.54
N LYS A 129 30.81 -25.22 -20.79
CA LYS A 129 29.87 -24.14 -21.10
C LYS A 129 28.47 -24.45 -20.56
N GLN A 130 27.95 -25.64 -20.80
CA GLN A 130 26.63 -26.06 -20.30
C GLN A 130 26.60 -26.06 -18.77
N SER A 131 27.66 -26.53 -18.11
CA SER A 131 27.75 -26.51 -16.65
C SER A 131 27.73 -25.09 -16.08
N LEU A 132 28.43 -24.15 -16.73
CA LEU A 132 28.44 -22.74 -16.34
C LEU A 132 27.08 -22.08 -16.58
N GLU A 133 26.40 -22.38 -17.69
CA GLU A 133 25.05 -21.88 -17.95
C GLU A 133 24.05 -22.30 -16.85
N VAL A 134 24.13 -23.55 -16.38
CA VAL A 134 23.32 -24.02 -15.25
C VAL A 134 23.63 -23.23 -13.98
N VAL A 135 24.90 -23.13 -13.58
CA VAL A 135 25.30 -22.40 -12.36
C VAL A 135 24.89 -20.93 -12.43
N VAL A 136 25.09 -20.26 -13.56
CA VAL A 136 24.68 -18.86 -13.75
C VAL A 136 23.16 -18.72 -13.64
N SER A 137 22.39 -19.65 -14.24
CA SER A 137 20.93 -19.61 -14.15
C SER A 137 20.42 -19.83 -12.72
N GLU A 138 21.06 -20.70 -11.94
CA GLU A 138 20.73 -20.92 -10.54
C GLU A 138 21.06 -19.70 -9.68
N GLU A 139 22.21 -19.06 -9.89
CA GLU A 139 22.59 -17.86 -9.17
C GLU A 139 21.70 -16.65 -9.51
N LEU A 140 21.25 -16.54 -10.77
CA LEU A 140 20.26 -15.54 -11.17
C LEU A 140 18.91 -15.80 -10.47
N ARG A 141 18.42 -17.04 -10.44
CA ARG A 141 17.20 -17.41 -9.71
C ARG A 141 17.29 -17.08 -8.23
N LYS A 142 18.40 -17.44 -7.56
CA LYS A 142 18.64 -17.10 -6.15
C LYS A 142 18.64 -15.59 -5.91
N ARG A 143 19.16 -14.80 -6.86
CA ARG A 143 19.14 -13.33 -6.77
C ARG A 143 17.71 -12.80 -6.91
N GLU A 144 16.94 -13.31 -7.87
CA GLU A 144 15.53 -12.96 -8.06
C GLU A 144 14.72 -13.28 -6.80
N GLU A 145 14.88 -14.48 -6.23
CA GLU A 145 14.25 -14.89 -4.96
C GLU A 145 14.60 -13.93 -3.81
N LYS A 146 15.89 -13.64 -3.60
CA LYS A 146 16.32 -12.68 -2.56
C LYS A 146 15.75 -11.29 -2.79
N THR A 147 15.69 -10.83 -4.05
CA THR A 147 15.06 -9.54 -4.35
C THR A 147 13.57 -9.58 -4.06
N ALA A 148 12.86 -10.65 -4.39
CA ALA A 148 11.45 -10.81 -4.07
C ALA A 148 11.22 -10.80 -2.55
N GLU A 149 12.04 -11.53 -1.78
CA GLU A 149 12.02 -11.50 -0.31
C GLU A 149 12.25 -10.08 0.24
N LEU A 150 13.22 -9.34 -0.30
CA LEU A 150 13.45 -7.94 0.10
C LEU A 150 12.24 -7.06 -0.18
N HIS A 151 11.60 -7.20 -1.34
CA HIS A 151 10.38 -6.44 -1.65
C HIS A 151 9.22 -6.82 -0.72
N GLN A 152 9.05 -8.11 -0.40
CA GLN A 152 8.04 -8.57 0.56
C GLN A 152 8.29 -8.00 1.96
N LEU A 153 9.54 -8.01 2.43
CA LEU A 153 9.91 -7.42 3.72
C LEU A 153 9.72 -5.90 3.73
N GLN A 154 10.03 -5.21 2.62
CA GLN A 154 9.77 -3.77 2.48
C GLN A 154 8.26 -3.46 2.52
N ALA A 155 7.44 -4.26 1.83
CA ALA A 155 5.98 -4.12 1.88
C ALA A 155 5.43 -4.37 3.29
N ARG A 156 5.93 -5.41 3.98
CA ARG A 156 5.55 -5.68 5.37
C ARG A 156 5.94 -4.55 6.31
N LEU A 157 7.14 -3.99 6.15
CA LEU A 157 7.58 -2.82 6.93
C LEU A 157 6.75 -1.58 6.63
N ALA A 158 6.33 -1.36 5.37
CA ALA A 158 5.44 -0.26 5.02
C ALA A 158 4.08 -0.42 5.70
N LYS A 159 3.51 -1.64 5.69
CA LYS A 159 2.26 -1.95 6.38
C LYS A 159 2.36 -1.70 7.88
N LEU A 160 3.40 -2.21 8.54
CA LEU A 160 3.63 -1.99 9.98
C LEU A 160 3.81 -0.51 10.33
N ARG A 161 4.44 0.28 9.44
CA ARG A 161 4.55 1.74 9.63
C ARG A 161 3.20 2.43 9.54
N GLN A 162 2.35 2.01 8.62
CA GLN A 162 0.99 2.53 8.48
C GLN A 162 0.14 2.17 9.71
N GLU A 163 0.12 0.89 10.12
CA GLU A 163 -0.58 0.43 11.32
C GLU A 163 -0.15 1.25 12.56
N ARG A 164 1.16 1.48 12.73
CA ARG A 164 1.68 2.34 13.80
C ARG A 164 1.20 3.80 13.71
N GLN A 165 1.08 4.37 12.51
CA GLN A 165 0.57 5.75 12.34
C GLN A 165 -0.91 5.83 12.71
N GLU A 166 -1.70 4.83 12.34
CA GLU A 166 -3.11 4.71 12.69
C GLU A 166 -3.28 4.56 14.22
N GLU A 167 -2.48 3.70 14.86
CA GLU A 167 -2.46 3.56 16.33
C GLU A 167 -2.11 4.87 17.03
N LEU A 168 -1.11 5.61 16.54
CA LEU A 168 -0.73 6.91 17.10
C LEU A 168 -1.87 7.94 16.96
N ALA A 169 -2.57 7.96 15.83
CA ALA A 169 -3.71 8.85 15.63
C ALA A 169 -4.86 8.52 16.60
N VAL A 170 -5.15 7.23 16.79
CA VAL A 170 -6.14 6.78 17.79
C VAL A 170 -5.70 7.19 19.20
N PHE A 171 -4.43 6.99 19.54
CA PHE A 171 -3.90 7.35 20.84
C PHE A 171 -3.95 8.86 21.11
N GLU A 172 -3.67 9.70 20.11
CA GLU A 172 -3.84 11.15 20.20
C GLU A 172 -5.30 11.55 20.40
N SER A 173 -6.24 10.88 19.73
CA SER A 173 -7.68 11.14 19.93
C SER A 173 -8.12 10.78 21.35
N LEU A 174 -7.64 9.66 21.89
CA LEU A 174 -7.92 9.21 23.27
C LEU A 174 -7.30 10.16 24.29
N ARG A 175 -6.07 10.65 24.05
CA ARG A 175 -5.43 11.66 24.90
C ARG A 175 -6.25 12.94 24.98
N LYS A 176 -6.71 13.47 23.84
CA LYS A 176 -7.57 14.66 23.79
C LYS A 176 -8.90 14.43 24.52
N ARG A 177 -9.51 13.25 24.37
CA ARG A 177 -10.76 12.91 25.09
C ARG A 177 -10.53 12.85 26.59
N LEU A 178 -9.40 12.29 27.03
CA LEU A 178 -9.02 12.20 28.43
C LEU A 178 -8.75 13.58 29.03
N GLU A 179 -8.09 14.48 28.31
CA GLU A 179 -7.91 15.88 28.71
C GLU A 179 -9.26 16.58 28.87
N LYS A 180 -10.17 16.44 27.90
CA LYS A 180 -11.52 17.00 28.01
C LYS A 180 -12.29 16.47 29.22
N LEU A 181 -12.21 15.17 29.50
CA LEU A 181 -12.85 14.57 30.67
C LEU A 181 -12.25 15.09 31.98
N ARG A 182 -10.95 15.38 32.01
CA ARG A 182 -10.30 15.99 33.18
C ARG A 182 -10.76 17.43 33.40
N GLU A 183 -10.94 18.19 32.32
CA GLU A 183 -11.50 19.55 32.38
C GLU A 183 -12.94 19.52 32.88
N GLU A 184 -13.80 18.68 32.27
CA GLU A 184 -15.19 18.49 32.69
C GLU A 184 -15.28 18.07 34.18
N HIS A 185 -14.41 17.17 34.64
CA HIS A 185 -14.36 16.77 36.05
C HIS A 185 -13.89 17.91 36.97
N ALA A 186 -12.94 18.74 36.53
CA ALA A 186 -12.47 19.87 37.31
C ALA A 186 -13.55 20.95 37.46
N GLU A 187 -14.36 21.18 36.42
CA GLU A 187 -15.51 22.08 36.45
C GLU A 187 -16.57 21.57 37.45
N VAL A 188 -16.95 20.29 37.36
CA VAL A 188 -17.91 19.68 38.29
C VAL A 188 -17.43 19.75 39.74
N LEU A 189 -16.14 19.53 40.00
CA LEU A 189 -15.58 19.70 41.35
C LEU A 189 -15.63 21.15 41.84
N ALA A 190 -15.48 22.13 40.94
CA ALA A 190 -15.59 23.54 41.31
C ALA A 190 -17.04 23.92 41.62
N GLU A 191 -18.00 23.42 40.83
CA GLU A 191 -19.43 23.57 41.08
C GLU A 191 -19.82 22.95 42.43
N LEU A 192 -19.40 21.72 42.72
CA LEU A 192 -19.67 21.05 43.99
C LEU A 192 -19.15 21.85 45.18
N ARG A 193 -17.91 22.37 45.11
CA ARG A 193 -17.35 23.22 46.18
C ARG A 193 -18.13 24.51 46.36
N HIS A 194 -18.67 25.07 45.28
CA HIS A 194 -19.51 26.26 45.38
C HIS A 194 -20.83 25.93 46.09
N GLU A 195 -21.46 24.81 45.75
CA GLU A 195 -22.66 24.32 46.40
C GLU A 195 -22.43 24.03 47.88
N GLU A 196 -21.32 23.39 48.25
CA GLU A 196 -20.93 23.16 49.66
C GLU A 196 -20.85 24.47 50.46
N VAL A 197 -20.23 25.52 49.90
CA VAL A 197 -20.16 26.84 50.54
C VAL A 197 -21.55 27.48 50.67
N VAL A 198 -22.41 27.32 49.66
CA VAL A 198 -23.79 27.81 49.72
C VAL A 198 -24.58 27.06 50.81
N GLU A 199 -24.45 25.74 50.90
CA GLU A 199 -25.06 24.94 51.96
C GLU A 199 -24.62 25.39 53.35
N GLU A 200 -23.31 25.62 53.56
CA GLU A 200 -22.80 26.16 54.82
C GLU A 200 -23.44 27.53 55.15
N SER A 201 -23.55 28.42 54.16
CA SER A 201 -24.16 29.74 54.37
C SER A 201 -25.65 29.65 54.75
N LEU A 202 -26.40 28.73 54.12
CA LEU A 202 -27.81 28.49 54.42
C LEU A 202 -27.99 27.86 55.80
N GLN A 203 -27.08 26.97 56.21
CA GLN A 203 -27.09 26.41 57.56
C GLN A 203 -26.86 27.50 58.62
N ASP A 204 -25.94 28.43 58.37
CA ASP A 204 -25.70 29.58 59.25
C ASP A 204 -26.92 30.50 59.35
N GLU A 205 -27.59 30.77 58.23
CA GLU A 205 -28.83 31.55 58.20
C GLU A 205 -29.96 30.86 58.96
N LEU A 206 -30.18 29.57 58.73
CA LEU A 206 -31.15 28.76 59.47
C LEU A 206 -30.89 28.82 60.98
N GLN A 207 -29.62 28.68 61.40
CA GLN A 207 -29.26 28.80 62.81
C GLN A 207 -29.52 30.18 63.40
N ARG A 208 -29.39 31.26 62.61
CA ARG A 208 -29.73 32.62 63.04
C ARG A 208 -31.23 32.76 63.24
N GLU A 209 -32.02 32.37 62.25
CA GLU A 209 -33.49 32.39 62.31
C GLU A 209 -34.02 31.56 63.49
N GLU A 210 -33.44 30.38 63.75
CA GLU A 210 -33.79 29.59 64.93
C GLU A 210 -33.53 30.31 66.26
N ARG A 211 -32.42 31.07 66.36
CA ARG A 211 -32.10 31.85 67.56
C ARG A 211 -33.08 33.00 67.72
N GLU A 212 -33.38 33.71 66.64
CA GLU A 212 -34.36 34.79 66.62
C GLU A 212 -35.75 34.30 67.02
N LEU A 213 -36.18 33.14 66.51
CA LEU A 213 -37.45 32.52 66.89
C LEU A 213 -37.47 32.10 68.36
N LYS A 214 -36.37 31.54 68.88
CA LYS A 214 -36.23 31.22 70.32
C LYS A 214 -36.33 32.47 71.17
N ASP A 215 -35.74 33.59 70.76
CA ASP A 215 -35.81 34.86 71.47
C ASP A 215 -37.21 35.48 71.40
N ALA A 216 -37.86 35.45 70.24
CA ALA A 216 -39.25 35.90 70.08
C ALA A 216 -40.22 35.09 70.97
N LEU A 217 -40.05 33.77 71.07
CA LEU A 217 -40.84 32.92 71.97
C LEU A 217 -40.62 33.28 73.46
N ARG A 218 -39.38 33.63 73.86
CA ARG A 218 -39.08 34.10 75.22
C ARG A 218 -39.78 35.43 75.49
N GLU A 219 -39.75 36.37 74.55
CA GLU A 219 -40.46 37.65 74.67
C GLU A 219 -41.97 37.46 74.73
N GLU A 220 -42.54 36.57 73.91
CA GLU A 220 -43.96 36.22 73.98
C GLU A 220 -44.35 35.68 75.36
N ALA A 221 -43.51 34.80 75.94
CA ALA A 221 -43.71 34.29 77.29
C ALA A 221 -43.68 35.40 78.34
N ARG A 222 -42.71 36.32 78.27
CA ARG A 222 -42.62 37.50 79.16
C ARG A 222 -43.87 38.37 79.06
N LEU A 223 -44.35 38.65 77.84
CA LEU A 223 -45.55 39.44 77.61
C LEU A 223 -46.80 38.74 78.14
N LYS A 224 -46.91 37.42 77.97
CA LYS A 224 -48.01 36.62 78.56
C LYS A 224 -48.03 36.73 80.09
N GLU A 225 -46.88 36.69 80.75
CA GLU A 225 -46.81 36.89 82.21
C GLU A 225 -47.23 38.30 82.62
N PHE A 226 -46.77 39.32 81.89
CA PHE A 226 -47.18 40.71 82.14
C PHE A 226 -48.69 40.89 81.98
N LEU A 227 -49.29 40.31 80.94
CA LEU A 227 -50.74 40.34 80.72
C LEU A 227 -51.49 39.67 81.87
N LYS A 228 -51.05 38.50 82.35
CA LYS A 228 -51.63 37.84 83.53
C LYS A 228 -51.61 38.74 84.77
N LEU A 229 -50.50 39.47 84.99
CA LEU A 229 -50.39 40.42 86.12
C LEU A 229 -51.39 41.57 85.97
N ARG A 230 -51.56 42.12 84.75
CA ARG A 230 -52.53 43.18 84.48
C ARG A 230 -53.97 42.71 84.59
N GLU A 231 -54.28 41.50 84.14
CA GLU A 231 -55.59 40.87 84.36
C GLU A 231 -55.91 40.76 85.85
N ALA A 232 -54.96 40.29 86.66
CA ALA A 232 -55.12 40.20 88.11
C ALA A 232 -55.30 41.57 88.78
N GLU A 233 -54.60 42.60 88.32
CA GLU A 233 -54.77 43.99 88.79
C GLU A 233 -56.15 44.55 88.44
N VAL A 234 -56.62 44.33 87.21
CA VAL A 234 -57.96 44.71 86.77
C VAL A 234 -59.02 44.02 87.62
N ASP A 235 -58.84 42.74 87.96
CA ASP A 235 -59.78 42.02 88.81
C ASP A 235 -59.78 42.52 90.26
N ARG A 236 -58.61 42.92 90.81
CA ARG A 236 -58.54 43.64 92.10
C ARG A 236 -59.31 44.95 92.05
N MET A 237 -59.08 45.78 91.02
CA MET A 237 -59.80 47.04 90.84
C MET A 237 -61.31 46.82 90.72
N LYS A 238 -61.77 45.78 89.99
CA LYS A 238 -63.19 45.41 89.92
C LYS A 238 -63.75 45.03 91.29
N ALA A 239 -62.99 44.29 92.11
CA ALA A 239 -63.41 43.92 93.46
C ALA A 239 -63.50 45.14 94.38
N GLU A 240 -62.54 46.06 94.30
CA GLU A 240 -62.57 47.33 95.03
C GLU A 240 -63.78 48.18 94.62
N LEU A 241 -64.01 48.35 93.31
CA LEU A 241 -65.19 49.02 92.77
C LEU A 241 -66.49 48.39 93.29
N LYS A 242 -66.61 47.05 93.26
CA LYS A 242 -67.76 46.35 93.85
C LYS A 242 -67.93 46.68 95.33
N SER A 243 -66.84 46.69 96.12
CA SER A 243 -66.90 47.06 97.55
C SER A 243 -67.34 48.51 97.78
N VAL A 244 -66.91 49.44 96.92
CA VAL A 244 -67.31 50.86 96.98
C VAL A 244 -68.79 50.99 96.63
N CYS A 245 -69.25 50.32 95.58
CA CYS A 245 -70.66 50.29 95.20
C CYS A 245 -71.53 49.70 96.32
N GLN A 246 -71.10 48.61 96.96
CA GLN A 246 -71.79 48.02 98.11
C GLN A 246 -71.85 48.98 99.30
N ARG A 247 -70.74 49.63 99.63
CA ARG A 247 -70.70 50.67 100.68
C ARG A 247 -71.63 51.83 100.36
N ARG A 248 -71.62 52.32 99.12
CA ARG A 248 -72.51 53.38 98.66
C ARG A 248 -73.98 52.96 98.74
N ALA A 249 -74.31 51.74 98.36
CA ALA A 249 -75.67 51.20 98.47
C ALA A 249 -76.11 51.08 99.94
N ALA A 250 -75.24 50.60 100.83
CA ALA A 250 -75.52 50.54 102.27
C ALA A 250 -75.71 51.94 102.87
N GLN A 251 -74.86 52.91 102.49
CA GLN A 251 -75.03 54.32 102.87
C GLN A 251 -76.34 54.90 102.33
N GLN A 252 -76.72 54.59 101.09
CA GLN A 252 -78.01 55.00 100.53
C GLN A 252 -79.18 54.39 101.30
N GLN A 253 -79.12 53.12 101.68
CA GLN A 253 -80.13 52.49 102.53
C GLN A 253 -80.19 53.13 103.92
N GLN A 254 -79.04 53.49 104.51
CA GLN A 254 -79.01 54.25 105.76
C GLN A 254 -79.63 55.64 105.59
N HIS A 255 -79.31 56.36 104.51
CA HIS A 255 -79.94 57.63 104.19
C HIS A 255 -81.44 57.48 103.95
N GLN A 256 -81.89 56.39 103.30
CA GLN A 256 -83.31 56.08 103.13
C GLN A 256 -83.99 55.79 104.47
N ARG A 257 -83.39 55.00 105.36
CA ARG A 257 -83.92 54.78 106.71
C ARG A 257 -83.99 56.05 107.53
N LEU A 258 -82.93 56.87 107.50
CA LEU A 258 -82.93 58.17 108.15
C LEU A 258 -83.95 59.11 107.50
N ALA A 259 -84.11 59.08 106.18
CA ALA A 259 -85.15 59.83 105.48
C ALA A 259 -86.54 59.32 105.84
N GLU A 260 -86.74 58.01 106.02
CA GLU A 260 -87.98 57.38 106.52
C GLU A 260 -88.23 57.70 107.99
N GLU A 261 -87.21 57.84 108.84
CA GLU A 261 -87.33 58.32 110.21
C GLU A 261 -87.65 59.82 110.26
N VAL A 262 -87.04 60.60 109.36
CA VAL A 262 -87.32 62.02 109.16
C VAL A 262 -88.69 62.23 108.52
N THR A 263 -89.15 61.37 107.62
CA THR A 263 -90.51 61.39 107.03
C THR A 263 -91.53 60.68 107.89
N ALA A 264 -91.17 59.79 108.81
CA ALA A 264 -92.05 59.35 109.90
C ALA A 264 -92.19 60.46 110.96
N SER A 265 -91.13 61.26 111.14
CA SER A 265 -91.18 62.52 111.90
C SER A 265 -91.83 63.67 111.10
N ALA A 266 -91.86 63.58 109.76
CA ALA A 266 -92.43 64.55 108.83
C ALA A 266 -93.61 63.98 108.01
N MET A 267 -94.29 62.95 108.55
CA MET A 267 -95.67 62.58 108.20
C MET A 267 -96.64 63.47 108.99
N GLY A 268 -96.18 64.67 109.36
CA GLY A 268 -96.82 65.90 108.91
C GLY A 268 -95.92 66.61 107.91
N ALA A 269 -96.35 66.65 106.64
CA ALA A 269 -95.87 67.47 105.51
C ALA A 269 -94.98 66.80 104.43
N ALA A 270 -95.69 66.28 103.42
CA ALA A 270 -95.60 66.64 101.99
C ALA A 270 -94.46 66.07 101.12
N GLU A 271 -94.87 65.04 100.37
CA GLU A 271 -94.78 64.80 98.91
C GLU A 271 -93.87 65.64 97.97
N ASP A 272 -93.25 64.85 97.07
CA ASP A 272 -92.97 65.08 95.65
C ASP A 272 -91.88 66.06 95.20
N THR A 273 -90.83 65.51 94.56
CA THR A 273 -90.82 65.39 93.08
C THR A 273 -89.51 64.78 92.54
N VAL A 274 -89.68 63.90 91.57
CA VAL A 274 -88.67 63.25 90.73
C VAL A 274 -88.30 64.16 89.56
N GLY A 275 -87.01 64.19 89.17
CA GLY A 275 -86.55 64.91 87.98
C GLY A 275 -85.23 64.39 87.45
N GLU A 276 -85.30 63.46 86.50
CA GLU A 276 -84.19 62.84 85.77
C GLU A 276 -83.40 63.86 84.94
N SER A 277 -82.06 63.81 85.03
CA SER A 277 -81.15 64.61 84.19
C SER A 277 -80.60 63.75 83.04
N SER A 278 -81.29 63.80 81.90
CA SER A 278 -80.76 63.26 80.64
C SER A 278 -79.61 64.16 80.17
N VAL A 279 -78.39 63.63 80.16
CA VAL A 279 -77.21 64.33 79.67
C VAL A 279 -77.34 64.51 78.15
N SER A 280 -77.64 65.75 77.77
CA SER A 280 -77.52 66.27 76.41
C SER A 280 -76.09 66.04 75.92
N SER A 281 -75.91 65.06 75.03
CA SER A 281 -74.68 64.92 74.26
C SER A 281 -74.59 66.10 73.29
N SER A 282 -73.69 67.02 73.60
CA SER A 282 -73.36 68.19 72.77
C SER A 282 -73.20 67.80 71.29
N PRO A 283 -73.72 68.61 70.33
CA PRO A 283 -73.65 68.32 68.89
C PRO A 283 -72.21 68.14 68.36
N LEU A 284 -71.21 68.63 69.09
CA LEU A 284 -69.79 68.41 68.81
C LEU A 284 -69.38 66.94 69.03
N LEU A 285 -69.94 66.27 70.03
CA LEU A 285 -69.65 64.87 70.33
C LEU A 285 -70.18 63.95 69.22
N SER A 286 -71.39 64.21 68.73
CA SER A 286 -72.01 63.50 67.60
C SER A 286 -71.31 63.77 66.27
N ARG A 287 -70.63 64.91 66.12
CA ARG A 287 -69.79 65.23 64.94
C ARG A 287 -68.45 64.49 65.01
N LEU A 288 -67.77 64.53 66.15
CA LEU A 288 -66.53 63.78 66.39
C LEU A 288 -66.74 62.27 66.26
N GLN A 289 -67.86 61.73 66.74
CA GLN A 289 -68.21 60.31 66.56
C GLN A 289 -68.35 59.91 65.09
N ARG A 290 -68.93 60.80 64.25
CA ARG A 290 -69.03 60.57 62.80
C ARG A 290 -67.68 60.65 62.11
N GLU A 291 -66.82 61.61 62.49
CA GLU A 291 -65.46 61.75 61.95
C GLU A 291 -64.57 60.56 62.36
N VAL A 292 -64.67 60.07 63.60
CA VAL A 292 -63.99 58.84 64.05
C VAL A 292 -64.51 57.63 63.27
N ALA A 293 -65.82 57.54 63.01
CA ALA A 293 -66.39 56.46 62.22
C ALA A 293 -65.93 56.50 60.75
N THR A 294 -65.82 57.68 60.12
CA THR A 294 -65.30 57.80 58.75
C THR A 294 -63.82 57.48 58.69
N GLN A 295 -63.01 57.96 59.65
CA GLN A 295 -61.59 57.59 59.75
C GLN A 295 -61.40 56.10 59.97
N LYS A 296 -62.21 55.46 60.82
CA LYS A 296 -62.18 54.00 61.02
C LYS A 296 -62.49 53.23 59.74
N ARG A 297 -63.48 53.67 58.95
CA ARG A 297 -63.78 53.07 57.63
C ARG A 297 -62.65 53.27 56.63
N ASN A 298 -62.02 54.45 56.61
CA ASN A 298 -60.89 54.73 55.73
C ASN A 298 -59.67 53.89 56.10
N LEU A 299 -59.36 53.75 57.40
CA LEU A 299 -58.30 52.86 57.89
C LEU A 299 -58.59 51.40 57.56
N GLN A 300 -59.85 50.96 57.67
CA GLN A 300 -60.24 49.61 57.25
C GLN A 300 -60.07 49.40 55.73
N ARG A 301 -60.42 50.40 54.91
CA ARG A 301 -60.20 50.35 53.45
C ARG A 301 -58.71 50.30 53.11
N LEU A 302 -57.88 51.14 53.74
CA LEU A 302 -56.43 51.14 53.56
C LEU A 302 -55.79 49.82 53.97
N ARG A 303 -56.20 49.26 55.12
CA ARG A 303 -55.74 47.93 55.55
C ARG A 303 -56.15 46.84 54.56
N LYS A 304 -57.36 46.91 54.00
CA LYS A 304 -57.80 45.97 52.95
C LYS A 304 -56.97 46.13 51.67
N GLN A 305 -56.67 47.36 51.25
CA GLN A 305 -55.81 47.63 50.10
C GLN A 305 -54.39 47.14 50.32
N GLN A 306 -53.81 47.35 51.51
CA GLN A 306 -52.49 46.82 51.85
C GLN A 306 -52.44 45.29 51.83
N ARG A 307 -53.49 44.62 52.33
CA ARG A 307 -53.60 43.15 52.24
C ARG A 307 -53.66 42.68 50.79
N LEU A 308 -54.50 43.30 49.97
CA LEU A 308 -54.61 42.96 48.55
C LEU A 308 -53.31 43.24 47.77
N GLY A 309 -52.57 44.30 48.14
CA GLY A 309 -51.25 44.59 47.59
C GLY A 309 -50.23 43.51 47.94
N ALA A 310 -50.16 43.13 49.22
CA ALA A 310 -49.27 42.05 49.66
C ALA A 310 -49.63 40.68 49.04
N GLU A 311 -50.92 40.39 48.88
CA GLU A 311 -51.39 39.19 48.18
C GLU A 311 -50.98 39.21 46.70
N ALA A 312 -51.08 40.35 46.02
CA ALA A 312 -50.66 40.48 44.62
C ALA A 312 -49.15 40.33 44.45
N GLU A 313 -48.34 40.96 45.31
CA GLU A 313 -46.88 40.81 45.31
C GLU A 313 -46.46 39.36 45.56
N TRP A 314 -47.15 38.67 46.47
CA TRP A 314 -46.92 37.26 46.74
C TRP A 314 -47.26 36.38 45.52
N MET A 315 -48.40 36.62 44.87
CA MET A 315 -48.79 35.91 43.64
C MET A 315 -47.81 36.16 42.48
N ASP A 316 -47.26 37.37 42.36
CA ASP A 316 -46.26 37.70 41.35
C ASP A 316 -44.93 36.98 41.60
N ALA A 317 -44.51 36.88 42.88
CA ALA A 317 -43.33 36.11 43.27
C ALA A 317 -43.51 34.61 42.98
N GLU A 318 -44.64 34.02 43.36
CA GLU A 318 -44.94 32.61 43.09
C GLU A 318 -45.03 32.34 41.58
N SER A 319 -45.64 33.24 40.82
CA SER A 319 -45.66 33.16 39.35
C SER A 319 -44.27 33.26 38.73
N ALA A 320 -43.36 34.06 39.30
CA ALA A 320 -41.98 34.16 38.84
C ALA A 320 -41.20 32.86 39.11
N ASP A 321 -41.40 32.24 40.27
CA ASP A 321 -40.77 30.96 40.60
C ASP A 321 -41.30 29.81 39.74
N LEU A 322 -42.60 29.77 39.45
CA LEU A 322 -43.17 28.82 38.49
C LEU A 322 -42.58 28.99 37.09
N ARG A 323 -42.37 30.23 36.62
CA ARG A 323 -41.71 30.49 35.34
C ARG A 323 -40.26 30.02 35.33
N ARG A 324 -39.51 30.24 36.43
CA ARG A 324 -38.14 29.74 36.57
C ARG A 324 -38.09 28.22 36.52
N PHE A 325 -38.97 27.55 37.27
CA PHE A 325 -39.08 26.10 37.26
C PHE A 325 -39.43 25.56 35.87
N THR A 326 -40.38 26.20 35.18
CA THR A 326 -40.75 25.84 33.80
C THR A 326 -39.55 25.99 32.85
N ALA A 327 -38.79 27.07 32.96
CA ALA A 327 -37.59 27.28 32.14
C ALA A 327 -36.48 26.25 32.43
N LEU A 328 -36.33 25.80 33.67
CA LEU A 328 -35.38 24.74 34.03
C LEU A 328 -35.79 23.40 33.43
N THR A 329 -37.06 23.02 33.59
CA THR A 329 -37.58 21.76 33.03
C THR A 329 -37.52 21.76 31.50
N GLU A 330 -37.80 22.86 30.82
CA GLU A 330 -37.60 22.98 29.37
C GLU A 330 -36.14 22.77 28.96
N ARG A 331 -35.16 23.29 29.72
CA ARG A 331 -33.73 23.05 29.46
C ARG A 331 -33.37 21.58 29.65
N GLU A 332 -33.88 20.92 30.68
CA GLU A 332 -33.66 19.49 30.89
C GLU A 332 -34.27 18.64 29.77
N VAL A 333 -35.49 18.95 29.35
CA VAL A 333 -36.14 18.28 28.21
C VAL A 333 -35.30 18.45 26.95
N GLN A 334 -34.74 19.64 26.68
CA GLN A 334 -33.85 19.86 25.56
C GLN A 334 -32.52 19.07 25.68
N ARG A 335 -31.95 18.96 26.88
CA ARG A 335 -30.74 18.15 27.13
C ARG A 335 -31.02 16.67 26.85
N LEU A 336 -32.14 16.15 27.36
CA LEU A 336 -32.55 14.76 27.13
C LEU A 336 -32.84 14.47 25.66
N ALA A 337 -33.46 15.41 24.94
CA ALA A 337 -33.70 15.28 23.51
C ALA A 337 -32.40 15.20 22.70
N ARG A 338 -31.38 16.01 23.04
CA ARG A 338 -30.05 15.93 22.42
C ARG A 338 -29.37 14.59 22.69
N PHE A 339 -29.41 14.14 23.95
CA PHE A 339 -28.85 12.85 24.35
C PHE A 339 -29.51 11.67 23.61
N LEU A 340 -30.84 11.69 23.45
CA LEU A 340 -31.54 10.70 22.64
C LEU A 340 -31.13 10.74 21.16
N GLY A 341 -30.89 11.93 20.61
CA GLY A 341 -30.34 12.10 19.27
C GLY A 341 -28.97 11.45 19.12
N GLU A 342 -28.05 11.73 20.05
CA GLU A 342 -26.71 11.15 20.07
C GLU A 342 -26.74 9.61 20.19
N LEU A 343 -27.59 9.05 21.05
CA LEU A 343 -27.78 7.60 21.17
C LEU A 343 -28.34 6.97 19.89
N SER A 344 -29.27 7.65 19.23
CA SER A 344 -29.82 7.20 17.94
C SER A 344 -28.74 7.18 16.86
N ASP A 345 -27.91 8.22 16.79
CA ASP A 345 -26.79 8.31 15.85
C ASP A 345 -25.72 7.24 16.12
N GLN A 346 -25.39 6.99 17.39
CA GLN A 346 -24.51 5.88 17.78
C GLN A 346 -25.08 4.53 17.36
N THR A 347 -26.37 4.30 17.62
CA THR A 347 -27.05 3.06 17.23
C THR A 347 -27.01 2.88 15.71
N ARG A 348 -27.26 3.96 14.95
CA ARG A 348 -27.18 3.98 13.49
C ARG A 348 -25.78 3.71 12.97
N ALA A 349 -24.74 4.17 13.66
CA ALA A 349 -23.34 3.92 13.31
C ALA A 349 -22.89 2.48 13.62
N VAL A 350 -23.36 1.90 14.72
CA VAL A 350 -22.99 0.53 15.16
C VAL A 350 -23.75 -0.54 14.37
N THR A 351 -25.00 -0.29 13.97
CA THR A 351 -25.83 -1.24 13.21
C THR A 351 -25.13 -1.81 11.96
N PRO A 352 -24.54 -1.01 11.04
CA PRO A 352 -23.86 -1.56 9.87
C PRO A 352 -22.60 -2.34 10.21
N LEU A 353 -21.88 -1.99 11.29
CA LEU A 353 -20.71 -2.74 11.76
C LEU A 353 -21.12 -4.13 12.28
N LEU A 354 -22.21 -4.21 13.05
CA LEU A 354 -22.77 -5.48 13.49
C LEU A 354 -23.22 -6.34 12.30
N GLU A 355 -23.85 -5.74 11.29
CA GLU A 355 -24.24 -6.48 10.08
C GLU A 355 -23.04 -6.92 9.24
N ALA A 356 -21.94 -6.15 9.22
CA ALA A 356 -20.69 -6.57 8.57
C ALA A 356 -20.07 -7.78 9.30
N ILE A 357 -19.93 -7.70 10.63
CA ILE A 357 -19.41 -8.81 11.46
C ILE A 357 -20.27 -10.06 11.29
N LYS A 358 -21.60 -9.93 11.28
CA LYS A 358 -22.50 -11.07 11.02
C LYS A 358 -22.26 -11.72 9.66
N ARG A 359 -21.92 -10.94 8.63
CA ARG A 359 -21.60 -11.50 7.30
C ARG A 359 -20.27 -12.22 7.31
N GLU A 360 -19.25 -11.64 7.93
CA GLU A 360 -17.92 -12.27 8.07
C GLU A 360 -18.00 -13.58 8.85
N VAL A 361 -18.75 -13.61 9.96
CA VAL A 361 -18.98 -14.84 10.73
C VAL A 361 -19.64 -15.92 9.87
N ARG A 362 -20.67 -15.58 9.09
CA ARG A 362 -21.31 -16.55 8.17
C ARG A 362 -20.37 -17.05 7.09
N GLN A 363 -19.52 -16.19 6.53
CA GLN A 363 -18.52 -16.61 5.55
C GLN A 363 -17.52 -17.59 6.15
N LEU A 364 -17.07 -17.34 7.38
CA LEU A 364 -16.17 -18.25 8.08
C LEU A 364 -16.86 -19.59 8.42
N GLU A 365 -18.14 -19.57 8.79
CA GLU A 365 -18.94 -20.79 8.99
C GLU A 365 -19.05 -21.61 7.69
N GLU A 366 -19.32 -20.97 6.55
CA GLU A 366 -19.36 -21.62 5.23
C GLU A 366 -17.98 -22.19 4.81
N GLU A 367 -16.89 -21.46 5.05
CA GLU A 367 -15.52 -21.92 4.79
C GLU A 367 -15.13 -23.12 5.67
N GLU A 368 -15.54 -23.11 6.95
CA GLU A 368 -15.30 -24.23 7.87
C GLU A 368 -16.08 -25.47 7.42
N GLU A 369 -17.34 -25.33 7.01
CA GLU A 369 -18.12 -26.43 6.43
C GLU A 369 -17.46 -26.99 5.16
N GLU A 370 -17.00 -26.14 4.23
CA GLU A 370 -16.29 -26.58 3.03
C GLU A 370 -15.01 -27.36 3.33
N LEU A 371 -14.28 -26.99 4.38
CA LEU A 371 -13.07 -27.68 4.82
C LEU A 371 -13.37 -29.03 5.48
N GLN A 372 -14.54 -29.21 6.09
CA GLN A 372 -14.96 -30.50 6.67
C GLN A 372 -15.38 -31.53 5.61
N TRP A 373 -15.77 -31.09 4.41
CA TRP A 373 -16.19 -31.96 3.30
C TRP A 373 -15.07 -32.28 2.28
N LYS A 374 -13.90 -31.64 2.38
CA LYS A 374 -12.70 -31.92 1.58
C LYS A 374 -11.77 -32.86 2.35
#